data_AF-A0A7Y3N4B4-F1
#
_entry.id   AF-A0A7Y3N4B4-F1
#
_cell.length_a   1.000
_cell.length_b   1.000
_cell.length_c   1.000
_cell.angle_alpha   90.00
_cell.angle_beta   90.00
_cell.angle_gamma   90.00
#
_symmetry.space_group_name_H-M   'P 1'
#
loop_
_entity.id
_entity.type
_entity.pdbx_description
1 polymer ?
#
loop_
_entity_poly.entity_id
_entity_poly.type
_entity_poly.pdbx_seq_one_letter_code
_entity_poly.pdbx_strand_id
1 'polypeptide(L)'
;MIAGPNGAGKTTTALTTLPELKVYEFLNADEIAKGLAPLNPESVPLAASKLLIKRFRELLDHDKSFTFETTAAGKNYIKYLEEARRKGYEIHLLFLWLHSPELAIKRVAQRVKQGGHNIPKETIRGRYFAGLRNLFMYYLKLADSILILDNSFDSQRIIARKNSKDTLHIKDKPTWLKMQELANG
;
A
#
# COMPACT_ATOMS: atom_id res chain seq x y z
N MET A 1 7.48 0.28 2.89
CA MET A 1 6.33 -0.04 2.00
C MET A 1 5.13 0.84 2.36
N ILE A 2 4.32 1.22 1.35
CA ILE A 2 3.09 2.00 1.55
C ILE A 2 1.91 1.20 1.00
N ALA A 3 0.92 0.93 1.85
CA ALA A 3 -0.19 0.04 1.57
C ALA A 3 -1.56 0.66 1.89
N GLY A 4 -2.64 0.08 1.34
CA GLY A 4 -4.01 0.57 1.53
C GLY A 4 -4.84 0.58 0.23
N PRO A 5 -6.17 0.74 0.32
CA PRO A 5 -7.06 0.64 -0.84
C PRO A 5 -6.75 1.70 -1.91
N ASN A 6 -7.28 1.51 -3.12
CA ASN A 6 -7.26 2.54 -4.14
C ASN A 6 -7.93 3.83 -3.62
N GLY A 7 -7.43 5.00 -4.01
CA GLY A 7 -7.96 6.28 -3.52
C GLY A 7 -7.56 6.66 -2.09
N ALA A 8 -6.78 5.83 -1.39
CA ALA A 8 -6.34 6.12 -0.01
C ALA A 8 -5.23 7.18 0.11
N GLY A 9 -4.75 7.78 -0.99
CA GLY A 9 -3.70 8.82 -0.95
C GLY A 9 -2.26 8.30 -0.88
N LYS A 10 -2.02 7.00 -1.13
CA LYS A 10 -0.70 6.35 -1.01
C LYS A 10 0.40 7.04 -1.81
N THR A 11 0.17 7.30 -3.10
CA THR A 11 1.15 7.95 -3.97
C THR A 11 1.45 9.38 -3.49
N THR A 12 0.42 10.13 -3.09
CA THR A 12 0.60 11.49 -2.55
C THR A 12 1.46 11.45 -1.28
N THR A 13 1.13 10.60 -0.32
CA THR A 13 1.91 10.45 0.90
C THR A 13 3.34 9.98 0.62
N ALA A 14 3.55 9.09 -0.34
CA ALA A 14 4.89 8.66 -0.76
C ALA A 14 5.73 9.86 -1.25
N LEU A 15 5.19 10.64 -2.19
CA LEU A 15 5.90 11.77 -2.79
C LEU A 15 6.21 12.90 -1.81
N THR A 16 5.41 13.07 -0.76
CA THR A 16 5.66 14.11 0.26
C THR A 16 6.61 13.64 1.36
N THR A 17 6.62 12.35 1.72
CA THR A 17 7.36 11.84 2.89
C THR A 17 8.70 11.20 2.55
N LEU A 18 8.80 10.49 1.42
CA LEU A 18 10.02 9.76 1.06
C LEU A 18 11.24 10.66 0.80
N PRO A 19 11.11 11.87 0.22
CA PRO A 19 12.24 12.78 0.07
C PRO A 19 12.87 13.20 1.40
N GLU A 20 12.05 13.44 2.44
CA GLU A 20 12.53 13.78 3.78
C GLU A 20 13.32 12.63 4.42
N LEU A 21 12.94 11.38 4.09
CA LEU A 21 13.63 10.16 4.51
C LEU A 21 14.81 9.78 3.60
N LYS A 22 15.10 10.58 2.56
CA LYS A 22 16.15 10.31 1.55
C LYS A 22 15.98 8.94 0.85
N VAL A 23 14.74 8.47 0.71
CA VAL A 23 14.41 7.24 -0.03
C VAL A 23 13.87 7.63 -1.40
N TYR A 24 14.70 7.50 -2.43
CA TYR A 24 14.34 7.92 -3.79
C TYR A 24 13.79 6.79 -4.67
N GLU A 25 14.08 5.53 -4.31
CA GLU A 25 13.56 4.36 -5.02
C GLU A 25 12.10 4.09 -4.60
N PHE A 26 11.15 4.54 -5.44
CA PHE A 26 9.72 4.34 -5.23
C PHE A 26 9.10 3.52 -6.37
N LEU A 27 8.75 2.27 -6.08
CA LEU A 27 8.19 1.34 -7.05
C LEU A 27 6.66 1.38 -7.04
N ASN A 28 6.06 1.75 -8.17
CA ASN A 28 4.61 1.82 -8.35
C ASN A 28 4.18 1.14 -9.65
N ALA A 29 3.33 0.11 -9.53
CA ALA A 29 2.87 -0.67 -10.68
C ALA A 29 2.02 0.17 -11.66
N ASP A 30 1.25 1.13 -11.16
CA ASP A 30 0.42 1.99 -12.01
C ASP A 30 1.30 2.94 -12.85
N GLU A 31 2.38 3.48 -12.27
CA GLU A 31 3.34 4.33 -13.00
C GLU A 31 4.17 3.52 -14.01
N ILE A 32 4.56 2.29 -13.67
CA ILE A 32 5.21 1.39 -14.63
C ILE A 32 4.27 1.06 -15.79
N ALA A 33 2.99 0.78 -15.51
CA ALA A 33 2.00 0.50 -16.55
C ALA A 33 1.81 1.70 -17.50
N LYS A 34 1.76 2.92 -16.95
CA LYS A 34 1.72 4.16 -17.74
C LYS A 34 2.98 4.34 -18.59
N GLY A 35 4.15 4.04 -18.06
CA GLY A 35 5.40 4.09 -18.83
C GLY A 35 5.43 3.09 -19.99
N LEU A 36 4.88 1.88 -19.79
CA LEU A 36 4.82 0.83 -20.80
C LEU A 36 3.78 1.08 -21.90
N ALA A 37 2.60 1.56 -21.52
CA ALA A 37 1.50 1.81 -22.45
C ALA A 37 0.82 3.13 -22.10
N PRO A 38 1.42 4.29 -22.48
CA PRO A 38 0.92 5.61 -22.08
C PRO A 38 -0.55 5.88 -22.44
N LEU A 39 -1.01 5.30 -23.55
CA LEU A 39 -2.39 5.45 -24.05
C LEU A 39 -3.32 4.31 -23.62
N ASN A 40 -2.80 3.20 -23.07
CA ASN A 40 -3.60 2.07 -22.61
C ASN A 40 -2.93 1.27 -21.46
N PRO A 41 -2.71 1.87 -20.27
CA PRO A 41 -2.04 1.20 -19.15
C PRO A 41 -2.76 -0.06 -18.65
N GLU A 42 -4.09 -0.10 -18.82
CA GLU A 42 -4.98 -1.21 -18.45
C GLU A 42 -4.67 -2.50 -19.21
N SER A 43 -4.00 -2.42 -20.35
CA SER A 43 -3.62 -3.59 -21.16
C SER A 43 -2.37 -4.32 -20.68
N VAL A 44 -1.57 -3.72 -19.79
CA VAL A 44 -0.25 -4.25 -19.38
C VAL A 44 -0.05 -4.50 -17.87
N PRO A 45 -1.08 -4.86 -17.06
CA PRO A 45 -0.91 -5.01 -15.62
C PRO A 45 0.08 -6.12 -15.24
N LEU A 46 0.13 -7.20 -16.02
CA LEU A 46 1.05 -8.32 -15.79
C LEU A 46 2.51 -7.94 -16.10
N ALA A 47 2.73 -7.21 -17.19
CA ALA A 47 4.08 -6.75 -17.56
C ALA A 47 4.60 -5.74 -16.52
N ALA A 48 3.77 -4.79 -16.10
CA ALA A 48 4.12 -3.83 -15.06
C ALA A 48 4.45 -4.51 -13.73
N SER A 49 3.64 -5.50 -13.31
CA SER A 49 3.93 -6.27 -12.10
C SER A 49 5.24 -7.06 -12.20
N LYS A 50 5.56 -7.67 -13.35
CA LYS A 50 6.83 -8.39 -13.55
C LYS A 50 8.03 -7.45 -13.45
N LEU A 51 7.96 -6.26 -14.07
CA LEU A 51 9.03 -5.26 -13.98
C LEU A 51 9.21 -4.73 -12.56
N LEU A 52 8.11 -4.48 -11.84
CA LEU A 52 8.18 -4.06 -10.44
C LEU A 52 8.92 -5.09 -9.59
N ILE A 53 8.57 -6.37 -9.73
CA ILE A 53 9.25 -7.45 -8.98
C ILE A 53 10.71 -7.60 -9.40
N LYS A 54 11.02 -7.43 -10.68
CA LYS A 54 12.42 -7.43 -11.15
C LYS A 54 13.22 -6.33 -10.46
N ARG A 55 12.72 -5.09 -10.48
CA ARG A 55 13.38 -3.94 -9.83
C ARG A 55 13.49 -4.11 -8.31
N PHE A 56 12.45 -4.65 -7.68
CA PHE A 56 12.46 -4.98 -6.25
C PHE A 56 13.64 -5.90 -5.90
N ARG A 57 13.85 -6.97 -6.67
CA ARG A 57 14.95 -7.91 -6.44
C ARG A 57 16.32 -7.31 -6.71
N GLU A 58 16.46 -6.54 -7.80
CA GLU A 58 17.70 -5.80 -8.07
C GLU A 58 18.08 -4.91 -6.88
N LEU A 59 17.12 -4.15 -6.34
CA LEU A 59 17.38 -3.28 -5.19
C LEU A 59 17.74 -4.07 -3.94
N LEU A 60 17.09 -5.22 -3.72
CA LEU A 60 17.47 -6.13 -2.64
C LEU A 60 18.92 -6.63 -2.77
N ASP A 61 19.32 -7.06 -3.96
CA ASP A 61 20.65 -7.62 -4.24
C ASP A 61 21.77 -6.57 -4.17
N HIS A 62 21.41 -5.29 -4.24
CA HIS A 62 22.33 -4.15 -4.17
C HIS A 62 22.29 -3.40 -2.83
N ASP A 63 21.68 -3.97 -1.79
CA ASP A 63 21.58 -3.38 -0.45
C ASP A 63 21.01 -1.95 -0.46
N LYS A 64 20.03 -1.67 -1.33
CA LYS A 64 19.42 -0.35 -1.48
C LYS A 64 18.15 -0.24 -0.66
N SER A 65 17.98 0.88 0.06
CA SER A 65 16.70 1.24 0.67
C SER A 65 15.70 1.68 -0.40
N PHE A 66 14.50 1.11 -0.37
CA PHE A 66 13.43 1.44 -1.32
C PHE A 66 12.04 1.33 -0.69
N THR A 67 11.06 1.91 -1.37
CA THR A 67 9.64 1.80 -1.05
C THR A 67 8.87 1.31 -2.26
N PHE A 68 7.80 0.55 -2.02
CA PHE A 68 6.85 0.19 -3.06
C PHE A 68 5.42 0.45 -2.59
N GLU A 69 4.55 0.78 -3.54
CA GLU A 69 3.12 0.95 -3.32
C GLU A 69 2.36 -0.36 -3.60
N THR A 70 1.40 -0.70 -2.75
CA THR A 70 0.51 -1.85 -2.96
C THR A 70 -0.88 -1.63 -2.37
N THR A 71 -1.88 -2.33 -2.88
CA THR A 71 -3.19 -2.40 -2.20
C THR A 71 -3.22 -3.43 -1.08
N ALA A 72 -2.13 -4.18 -0.88
CA ALA A 72 -2.05 -5.37 -0.02
C ALA A 72 -3.02 -6.51 -0.39
N ALA A 73 -3.80 -6.36 -1.47
CA ALA A 73 -4.78 -7.37 -1.91
C ALA A 73 -4.13 -8.65 -2.44
N GLY A 74 -2.98 -8.52 -3.10
CA GLY A 74 -2.18 -9.65 -3.58
C GLY A 74 -1.26 -10.19 -2.48
N LYS A 75 -1.15 -11.52 -2.41
CA LYS A 75 -0.21 -12.21 -1.50
C LYS A 75 1.21 -12.33 -2.07
N ASN A 76 1.40 -11.98 -3.34
CA ASN A 76 2.68 -12.14 -4.04
C ASN A 76 3.86 -11.41 -3.37
N TYR A 77 3.60 -10.33 -2.64
CA TYR A 77 4.64 -9.58 -1.95
C TYR A 77 5.13 -10.25 -0.65
N ILE A 78 4.33 -11.13 -0.04
CA ILE A 78 4.66 -11.77 1.24
C ILE A 78 6.00 -12.52 1.14
N LYS A 79 6.15 -13.37 0.11
CA LYS A 79 7.40 -14.12 -0.12
C LYS A 79 8.62 -13.22 -0.35
N TYR A 80 8.44 -12.05 -0.97
CA TYR A 80 9.54 -11.12 -1.24
C TYR A 80 9.92 -10.33 0.02
N LEU A 81 8.94 -10.02 0.87
CA LEU A 81 9.18 -9.44 2.19
C LEU A 81 9.93 -10.42 3.11
N GLU A 82 9.55 -11.69 3.11
CA GLU A 82 10.28 -12.75 3.83
C GLU A 82 11.72 -12.92 3.33
N GLU A 83 11.93 -12.83 2.01
CA GLU A 83 13.27 -12.78 1.42
C GLU A 83 14.07 -11.57 1.89
N ALA A 84 13.48 -10.37 1.87
CA ALA A 84 14.11 -9.14 2.34
C ALA A 84 14.55 -9.26 3.80
N ARG A 85 13.69 -9.78 4.69
CA ARG A 85 14.05 -10.02 6.11
C ARG A 85 15.24 -10.94 6.25
N ARG A 86 15.29 -12.04 5.47
CA ARG A 86 16.43 -12.97 5.49
C ARG A 86 17.73 -12.31 5.01
N LYS A 87 17.65 -11.28 4.17
CA LYS A 87 18.77 -10.44 3.74
C LYS A 87 19.09 -9.29 4.72
N GLY A 88 18.43 -9.24 5.88
CA GLY A 88 18.71 -8.23 6.91
C GLY A 88 17.96 -6.91 6.75
N TYR A 89 16.96 -6.82 5.86
CA TYR A 89 16.16 -5.60 5.72
C TYR A 89 15.15 -5.45 6.86
N GLU A 90 15.00 -4.23 7.35
CA GLU A 90 13.85 -3.83 8.17
C GLU A 90 12.64 -3.51 7.29
N ILE A 91 11.47 -4.04 7.67
CA ILE A 91 10.21 -3.77 6.98
C ILE A 91 9.43 -2.70 7.73
N HIS A 92 9.35 -1.51 7.12
CA HIS A 92 8.51 -0.43 7.57
C HIS A 92 7.19 -0.41 6.78
N LEU A 93 6.05 -0.55 7.46
CA LEU A 93 4.71 -0.51 6.88
C LEU A 93 3.99 0.80 7.24
N LEU A 94 3.66 1.59 6.22
CA LEU A 94 2.63 2.62 6.31
C LEU A 94 1.34 2.09 5.66
N PHE A 95 0.26 1.99 6.40
CA PHE A 95 -1.05 1.61 5.86
C PHE A 95 -2.04 2.77 5.96
N LEU A 96 -2.53 3.25 4.82
CA LEU A 96 -3.58 4.27 4.75
C LEU A 96 -4.93 3.58 4.59
N TRP A 97 -5.81 3.74 5.57
CA TRP A 97 -7.15 3.18 5.56
C TRP A 97 -8.22 4.22 5.19
N LEU A 98 -9.36 3.76 4.69
CA LEU A 98 -10.54 4.56 4.39
C LEU A 98 -11.75 3.90 5.05
N HIS A 99 -12.72 4.67 5.55
CA HIS A 99 -13.81 4.14 6.37
C HIS A 99 -14.82 3.26 5.64
N SER A 100 -14.79 3.25 4.30
CA SER A 100 -15.64 2.41 3.46
C SER A 100 -15.05 2.24 2.05
N PRO A 101 -15.37 1.14 1.35
CA PRO A 101 -15.02 0.98 -0.05
C PRO A 101 -15.73 2.00 -0.96
N GLU A 102 -16.91 2.50 -0.58
CA GLU A 102 -17.63 3.55 -1.31
C GLU A 102 -16.83 4.85 -1.36
N LEU A 103 -16.13 5.20 -0.27
CA LEU A 103 -15.23 6.35 -0.26
C LEU A 103 -14.05 6.13 -1.22
N ALA A 104 -13.48 4.92 -1.25
CA ALA A 104 -12.42 4.57 -2.20
C ALA A 104 -12.89 4.74 -3.65
N ILE A 105 -14.09 4.24 -3.99
CA ILE A 105 -14.71 4.41 -5.31
C ILE A 105 -14.91 5.89 -5.64
N LYS A 106 -15.48 6.68 -4.71
CA LYS A 106 -15.72 8.12 -4.91
C LYS A 106 -14.41 8.86 -5.21
N ARG A 107 -13.35 8.59 -4.45
CA ARG A 107 -12.04 9.23 -4.64
C ARG A 107 -11.37 8.82 -5.95
N VAL A 108 -11.46 7.55 -6.34
CA VAL A 108 -10.97 7.11 -7.66
C VAL A 108 -11.74 7.81 -8.78
N ALA A 109 -13.07 7.90 -8.70
CA ALA A 109 -13.88 8.60 -9.69
C ALA A 109 -13.52 10.09 -9.81
N GLN A 110 -13.27 10.78 -8.70
CA GLN A 110 -12.80 12.17 -8.70
C GLN A 110 -11.44 12.32 -9.40
N ARG A 111 -10.50 11.42 -9.10
CA ARG A 111 -9.17 11.40 -9.76
C ARG A 111 -9.28 11.14 -11.26
N VAL A 112 -10.19 10.26 -11.70
CA VAL A 112 -10.43 10.01 -13.14
C VAL A 112 -10.92 11.26 -13.84
N LYS A 113 -11.81 12.05 -13.21
CA LYS A 113 -12.24 13.35 -13.75
C LYS A 113 -11.09 14.35 -13.91
N GLN A 114 -9.99 14.17 -13.18
CA GLN A 114 -8.78 14.99 -13.25
C GLN A 114 -7.71 14.37 -14.19
N GLY A 115 -8.08 13.40 -15.03
CA GLY A 115 -7.15 12.74 -15.97
C GLY A 115 -6.42 11.52 -15.42
N GLY A 116 -6.82 11.03 -14.25
CA GLY A 116 -6.26 9.80 -13.68
C GLY A 116 -6.80 8.50 -14.29
N HIS A 117 -6.17 7.39 -13.94
CA HIS A 117 -6.53 6.06 -14.42
C HIS A 117 -7.83 5.53 -13.82
N ASN A 118 -8.69 4.96 -14.68
CA ASN A 118 -9.95 4.33 -14.31
C ASN A 118 -9.71 2.92 -13.73
N ILE A 119 -10.53 2.53 -12.75
CA ILE A 119 -10.49 1.18 -12.18
C ILE A 119 -11.93 0.74 -11.96
N PRO A 120 -12.35 -0.46 -12.40
CA PRO A 120 -13.70 -0.95 -12.16
C PRO A 120 -14.06 -0.96 -10.66
N LYS A 121 -15.28 -0.55 -10.33
CA LYS A 121 -15.76 -0.43 -8.94
C LYS A 121 -15.64 -1.74 -8.16
N GLU A 122 -15.97 -2.86 -8.81
CA GLU A 122 -15.86 -4.20 -8.20
C GLU A 122 -14.41 -4.60 -7.95
N THR A 123 -13.48 -4.20 -8.84
CA THR A 123 -12.05 -4.37 -8.58
C THR A 123 -11.59 -3.54 -7.37
N ILE A 124 -12.08 -2.32 -7.21
CA ILE A 124 -11.77 -1.47 -6.04
C ILE A 124 -12.29 -2.13 -4.76
N ARG A 125 -13.55 -2.59 -4.73
CA ARG A 125 -14.13 -3.31 -3.59
C ARG A 125 -13.36 -4.57 -3.25
N GLY A 126 -13.11 -5.44 -4.23
CA GLY A 126 -12.37 -6.67 -4.02
C GLY A 126 -10.98 -6.41 -3.44
N ARG A 127 -10.26 -5.40 -3.96
CA ARG A 127 -8.94 -5.00 -3.44
C ARG A 127 -9.02 -4.41 -2.03
N TYR A 128 -10.06 -3.64 -1.72
CA TYR A 128 -10.27 -3.06 -0.39
C TYR A 128 -10.35 -4.17 0.68
N PHE A 129 -11.28 -5.12 0.52
CA PHE A 129 -11.49 -6.17 1.50
C PHE A 129 -10.33 -7.16 1.55
N ALA A 130 -9.81 -7.59 0.40
CA ALA A 130 -8.66 -8.49 0.35
C ALA A 130 -7.42 -7.86 0.98
N GLY A 131 -7.18 -6.56 0.73
CA GLY A 131 -6.07 -5.82 1.31
C GLY A 131 -6.15 -5.71 2.82
N LEU A 132 -7.34 -5.39 3.34
CA LEU A 132 -7.59 -5.30 4.78
C LEU A 132 -7.44 -6.66 5.47
N ARG A 133 -8.00 -7.72 4.89
CA ARG A 133 -7.84 -9.09 5.41
C ARG A 133 -6.38 -9.51 5.44
N ASN A 134 -5.64 -9.27 4.36
CA ASN A 134 -4.21 -9.62 4.30
C ASN A 134 -3.36 -8.76 5.26
N LEU A 135 -3.74 -7.51 5.52
CA LEU A 135 -3.08 -6.67 6.54
C LEU A 135 -3.03 -7.42 7.87
N PHE A 136 -4.20 -7.82 8.38
CA PHE A 136 -4.31 -8.52 9.67
C PHE A 136 -3.68 -9.91 9.66
N MET A 137 -3.86 -10.68 8.58
CA MET A 137 -3.36 -12.05 8.52
C MET A 137 -1.83 -12.14 8.40
N TYR A 138 -1.22 -11.25 7.63
CA TYR A 138 0.18 -11.38 7.21
C TYR A 138 1.02 -10.13 7.49
N TYR A 139 0.63 -8.96 6.97
CA TYR A 139 1.54 -7.80 6.94
C TYR A 139 1.86 -7.24 8.33
N LEU A 140 0.93 -7.30 9.30
CA LEU A 140 1.22 -6.88 10.68
C LEU A 140 2.31 -7.76 11.35
N LYS A 141 2.43 -9.02 10.96
CA LYS A 141 3.43 -9.96 11.50
C LYS A 141 4.79 -9.80 10.82
N LEU A 142 4.78 -9.42 9.55
CA LEU A 142 5.99 -9.25 8.75
C LEU A 142 6.70 -7.91 8.99
N ALA A 143 5.97 -6.88 9.43
CA ALA A 143 6.51 -5.54 9.59
C ALA A 143 7.20 -5.33 10.95
N ASP A 144 8.39 -4.77 10.91
CA ASP A 144 9.16 -4.39 12.10
C ASP A 144 8.61 -3.09 12.69
N SER A 145 8.32 -2.09 11.85
CA SER A 145 7.56 -0.90 12.24
C SER A 145 6.25 -0.76 11.45
N ILE A 146 5.22 -0.25 12.13
CA ILE A 146 3.88 -0.10 11.57
C ILE A 146 3.35 1.29 11.91
N LEU A 147 2.79 1.97 10.92
CA LEU A 147 1.95 3.14 11.10
C LEU A 147 0.66 2.94 10.30
N ILE A 148 -0.48 2.98 10.97
CA ILE A 148 -1.80 2.84 10.35
C ILE A 148 -2.54 4.14 10.57
N LEU A 149 -2.93 4.78 9.46
CA LEU A 149 -3.60 6.06 9.45
C LEU A 149 -5.01 5.93 8.88
N ASP A 150 -5.97 6.59 9.52
CA ASP A 150 -7.24 6.91 8.89
C ASP A 150 -7.01 8.12 7.98
N ASN A 151 -7.22 7.92 6.68
CA ASN A 151 -7.11 8.98 5.68
C ASN A 151 -8.48 9.29 5.05
N SER A 152 -9.58 9.04 5.76
CA SER A 152 -10.95 9.26 5.27
C SER A 152 -11.38 10.73 5.25
N PHE A 153 -10.80 11.54 6.13
CA PHE A 153 -11.14 12.94 6.35
C PHE A 153 -9.94 13.84 5.99
N ASP A 154 -10.12 15.16 6.09
CA ASP A 154 -9.08 16.13 5.76
C ASP A 154 -7.90 16.09 6.75
N SER A 155 -8.13 15.63 7.98
CA SER A 155 -7.07 15.38 8.96
C SER A 155 -6.77 13.89 9.09
N GLN A 156 -5.49 13.53 8.91
CA GLN A 156 -5.02 12.17 9.14
C GLN A 156 -5.01 11.85 10.63
N ARG A 157 -5.56 10.68 11.00
CA ARG A 157 -5.59 10.21 12.39
C ARG A 157 -4.83 8.91 12.53
N ILE A 158 -4.04 8.78 13.60
CA ILE A 158 -3.31 7.55 13.88
C ILE A 158 -4.27 6.52 14.47
N ILE A 159 -4.46 5.39 13.79
CA ILE A 159 -5.25 4.26 14.28
C ILE A 159 -4.37 3.36 15.15
N ALA A 160 -3.19 2.98 14.66
CA ALA A 160 -2.25 2.14 15.38
C ALA A 160 -0.80 2.44 14.97
N ARG A 161 0.13 2.20 15.89
CA ARG A 161 1.57 2.38 15.66
C ARG A 161 2.40 1.31 16.37
N LYS A 162 3.46 0.87 15.73
CA LYS A 162 4.52 0.00 16.27
C LYS A 162 5.87 0.55 15.81
N ASN A 163 6.82 0.77 16.71
CA ASN A 163 8.22 1.01 16.34
C ASN A 163 8.98 -0.33 16.34
N SER A 164 10.17 -0.40 15.73
CA SER A 164 10.92 -1.67 15.54
C SER A 164 11.18 -2.48 16.83
N LYS A 165 11.15 -1.84 18.01
CA LYS A 165 11.39 -2.47 19.31
C LYS A 165 10.14 -2.65 20.17
N ASP A 166 8.98 -2.21 19.69
CA ASP A 166 7.75 -2.11 20.48
C ASP A 166 6.69 -3.12 20.04
N THR A 167 5.68 -3.29 20.88
CA THR A 167 4.43 -3.96 20.50
C THR A 167 3.51 -2.99 19.74
N LEU A 168 2.49 -3.52 19.08
CA LEU A 168 1.52 -2.69 18.36
C LEU A 168 0.62 -1.96 19.36
N HIS A 169 0.68 -0.63 19.37
CA HIS A 169 -0.18 0.23 20.17
C HIS A 169 -1.37 0.71 19.35
N ILE A 170 -2.58 0.35 19.80
CA ILE A 170 -3.84 0.83 19.22
C ILE A 170 -4.16 2.19 19.85
N LYS A 171 -4.22 3.25 19.03
CA LYS A 171 -4.51 4.63 19.44
C LYS A 171 -5.99 4.96 19.29
N ASP A 172 -6.64 4.43 18.25
CA ASP A 172 -8.08 4.56 18.02
C ASP A 172 -8.72 3.16 18.02
N LYS A 173 -9.21 2.75 19.19
CA LYS A 173 -9.80 1.41 19.40
C LYS A 173 -11.11 1.22 18.63
N PRO A 174 -12.07 2.17 18.61
CA PRO A 174 -13.28 2.04 17.79
C PRO A 174 -12.97 1.82 16.30
N THR A 175 -12.08 2.62 15.72
CA THR A 175 -11.71 2.48 14.30
C THR A 175 -10.98 1.17 14.04
N TRP A 176 -10.09 0.76 14.94
CA TRP A 176 -9.39 -0.53 14.85
C TRP A 176 -10.36 -1.72 14.83
N LEU A 177 -11.36 -1.74 15.73
CA LEU A 177 -12.36 -2.81 15.77
C LEU A 177 -13.19 -2.86 14.47
N LYS A 178 -13.58 -1.70 13.95
CA LYS A 178 -14.27 -1.60 12.65
C LYS A 178 -13.42 -2.14 11.50
N MET A 179 -12.11 -1.88 11.50
CA MET A 179 -11.19 -2.47 10.53
C MET A 179 -11.16 -3.99 10.63
N GLN A 180 -11.17 -4.56 11.84
CA GLN A 180 -11.18 -6.01 12.05
C GLN A 180 -12.49 -6.64 11.58
N GLU A 181 -13.63 -6.01 11.87
CA GLU A 181 -14.94 -6.44 11.38
C GLU A 181 -14.97 -6.51 9.85
N LEU A 182 -14.60 -5.41 9.18
CA LEU A 182 -14.52 -5.36 7.72
C LEU A 182 -13.51 -6.34 7.11
N ALA A 183 -12.47 -6.74 7.86
CA ALA A 183 -11.49 -7.72 7.40
C ALA A 183 -12.06 -9.15 7.38
N ASN A 184 -13.02 -9.44 8.26
CA ASN A 184 -13.56 -10.78 8.48
C ASN A 184 -14.80 -11.09 7.63
N GLY A 185 -15.46 -10.05 7.10
CA GLY A 185 -16.65 -10.20 6.26
C GLY A 185 -17.92 -9.97 7.05
#